data_AF-A0A164H202-F1
#
_entry.id   AF-A0A164H202-F1
#
_cell.length_a   1.000
_cell.length_b   1.000
_cell.length_c   1.000
_cell.angle_alpha   90.00
_cell.angle_beta   90.00
_cell.angle_gamma   90.00
#
_symmetry.space_group_name_H-M   'P 1'
#
loop_
_entity.id
_entity.type
_entity.pdbx_description
1 polymer ?
#
loop_
_entity_poly.entity_id
_entity_poly.type
_entity_poly.pdbx_seq_one_letter_code
_entity_poly.pdbx_strand_id
1 'polypeptide(L)'
;DMFAMFPRLKEREHTEAGVLSGGEQQMLTLCRTLMGDPDLIIIDEPTEGLAPKIVELVGQFLHSLKAKGVSVLLIEQKLTIAMSISDRALVMGHGAIVFEGTPDELRANAYIRKEWLESSMTAEYKVHGDVAVITMMNPPVNGLGLSTRIGITDGLEKANNDASVKAIVITGAGKAFSG
;
A
#
# COMPACT_ATOMS: atom_id res chain seq x y z
N ASP A 1 25.35 -1.25 -17.89
CA ASP A 1 23.90 -0.92 -17.80
C ASP A 1 23.35 -0.85 -16.38
N MET A 2 23.54 -1.86 -15.53
CA MET A 2 22.98 -1.86 -14.17
C MET A 2 23.44 -0.71 -13.27
N PHE A 3 24.76 -0.44 -13.22
CA PHE A 3 25.30 0.69 -12.47
C PHE A 3 24.93 2.07 -13.04
N ALA A 4 24.48 2.13 -14.30
CA ALA A 4 23.96 3.38 -14.87
C ALA A 4 22.55 3.68 -14.34
N MET A 5 21.72 2.65 -14.12
CA MET A 5 20.40 2.80 -13.50
C MET A 5 20.48 3.00 -11.98
N PHE A 6 21.49 2.42 -11.32
CA PHE A 6 21.66 2.51 -9.87
C PHE A 6 23.08 2.96 -9.50
N PRO A 7 23.43 4.24 -9.71
CA PRO A 7 24.77 4.76 -9.44
C PRO A 7 25.19 4.60 -7.98
N ARG A 8 24.24 4.63 -7.04
CA ARG A 8 24.52 4.37 -5.63
C ARG A 8 25.03 2.96 -5.34
N LEU A 9 24.60 1.96 -6.10
CA LEU A 9 25.15 0.61 -5.98
C LEU A 9 26.58 0.53 -6.49
N LYS A 10 26.94 1.36 -7.48
CA LYS A 10 28.31 1.44 -7.97
C LYS A 10 29.26 2.02 -6.91
N GLU A 11 28.82 3.09 -6.24
CA GLU A 11 29.57 3.70 -5.12
C GLU A 11 29.78 2.72 -3.95
N ARG A 12 28.93 1.69 -3.85
CA ARG A 12 28.91 0.70 -2.77
C ARG A 12 29.28 -0.70 -3.25
N GLU A 13 29.94 -0.86 -4.40
CA GLU A 13 30.20 -2.17 -5.00
C GLU A 13 31.06 -3.10 -4.13
N HIS A 14 31.93 -2.52 -3.30
CA HIS A 14 32.78 -3.24 -2.35
C HIS A 14 32.22 -3.27 -0.92
N THR A 15 31.01 -2.73 -0.73
CA THR A 15 30.34 -2.72 0.57
C THR A 15 29.55 -4.02 0.74
N GLU A 16 29.67 -4.66 1.91
CA GLU A 16 28.87 -5.84 2.21
C GLU A 16 27.36 -5.52 2.18
N ALA A 17 26.57 -6.40 1.55
CA ALA A 17 25.13 -6.17 1.38
C ALA A 17 24.39 -5.96 2.71
N GLY A 18 24.88 -6.56 3.80
CA GLY A 18 24.29 -6.44 5.14
C GLY A 18 24.33 -5.04 5.75
N VAL A 19 25.21 -4.14 5.27
CA VAL A 19 25.31 -2.76 5.78
C VAL A 19 24.71 -1.71 4.85
N LEU A 20 24.11 -2.15 3.74
CA LEU A 20 23.33 -1.28 2.85
C LEU A 20 22.01 -0.87 3.52
N SER A 21 21.52 0.33 3.21
CA SER A 21 20.16 0.73 3.62
C SER A 21 19.11 -0.17 2.96
N GLY A 22 17.90 -0.27 3.55
CA GLY A 22 16.83 -1.11 3.00
C GLY A 22 16.52 -0.82 1.52
N GLY A 23 16.51 0.46 1.12
CA GLY A 23 16.36 0.83 -0.28
C GLY A 23 17.52 0.41 -1.18
N GLU A 24 18.76 0.43 -0.68
CA GLU A 24 19.92 -0.07 -1.42
C GLU A 24 19.90 -1.60 -1.54
N GLN A 25 19.49 -2.32 -0.50
CA GLN A 25 19.29 -3.77 -0.56
C GLN A 25 18.20 -4.15 -1.57
N GLN A 26 17.12 -3.38 -1.63
CA GLN A 26 16.05 -3.59 -2.58
C GLN A 26 16.50 -3.33 -4.02
N MET A 27 17.22 -2.22 -4.28
CA MET A 27 17.83 -1.96 -5.58
C MET A 27 18.81 -3.07 -5.97
N LEU A 28 19.65 -3.54 -5.04
CA LEU A 28 20.59 -4.64 -5.29
C LEU A 28 19.85 -5.93 -5.66
N THR A 29 18.73 -6.22 -4.98
CA THR A 29 17.89 -7.39 -5.26
C THR A 29 17.30 -7.31 -6.66
N LEU A 30 16.69 -6.17 -7.02
CA LEU A 30 16.18 -5.92 -8.37
C LEU A 30 17.28 -6.05 -9.44
N CYS A 31 18.49 -5.57 -9.14
CA CYS A 31 19.63 -5.72 -10.04
C CYS A 31 20.02 -7.18 -10.25
N ARG A 32 20.09 -7.96 -9.18
CA ARG A 32 20.46 -9.37 -9.23
C ARG A 32 19.46 -10.18 -10.04
N THR A 33 18.17 -9.86 -9.95
CA THR A 33 17.12 -10.53 -10.71
C THR A 33 17.32 -10.39 -12.24
N LEU A 34 17.90 -9.29 -12.71
CA LEU A 34 18.15 -9.07 -14.14
C LEU A 34 19.36 -9.79 -14.70
N MET A 35 20.30 -10.21 -13.85
CA MET A 35 21.53 -10.85 -14.33
C MET A 35 21.24 -12.19 -15.03
N GLY A 36 20.07 -12.79 -14.80
CA GLY A 36 19.64 -14.02 -15.43
C GLY A 36 18.87 -13.87 -16.75
N ASP A 37 18.77 -12.65 -17.31
CA ASP A 37 17.99 -12.34 -18.50
C ASP A 37 16.56 -12.95 -18.50
N PRO A 38 15.74 -12.61 -17.48
CA PRO A 38 14.45 -13.27 -17.28
C PRO A 38 13.38 -12.80 -18.28
N ASP A 39 12.56 -13.74 -18.76
CA ASP A 39 11.37 -13.42 -19.56
C ASP A 39 10.22 -12.83 -18.69
N LEU A 40 10.19 -13.18 -17.40
CA LEU A 40 9.18 -12.77 -16.43
C LEU A 40 9.79 -12.46 -15.07
N ILE A 41 9.35 -11.35 -14.46
CA ILE A 41 9.69 -10.97 -13.09
C ILE A 41 8.41 -10.76 -12.29
N ILE A 42 8.35 -11.38 -11.11
CA ILE A 42 7.30 -11.13 -10.11
C ILE A 42 7.92 -10.30 -8.99
N ILE A 43 7.27 -9.20 -8.63
CA ILE A 43 7.79 -8.26 -7.65
C ILE A 43 6.69 -7.99 -6.63
N ASP A 44 7.01 -8.27 -5.37
CA ASP A 44 6.11 -8.09 -4.23
C ASP A 44 6.51 -6.85 -3.44
N GLU A 45 5.60 -5.88 -3.37
CA GLU A 45 5.70 -4.63 -2.62
C GLU A 45 7.08 -3.92 -2.72
N PRO A 46 7.56 -3.59 -3.94
CA PRO A 46 8.91 -3.07 -4.13
C PRO A 46 9.16 -1.67 -3.54
N THR A 47 8.12 -1.01 -3.04
CA THR A 47 8.20 0.37 -2.54
C THR A 47 7.86 0.54 -1.06
N GLU A 48 7.68 -0.56 -0.34
CA GLU A 48 7.44 -0.53 1.09
C GLU A 48 8.67 0.03 1.85
N GLY A 49 8.43 0.95 2.79
CA GLY A 49 9.50 1.53 3.61
C GLY A 49 10.53 2.41 2.86
N LEU A 50 10.35 2.63 1.55
CA LEU A 50 11.30 3.38 0.74
C LEU A 50 11.07 4.89 0.77
N ALA A 51 12.16 5.64 0.72
CA ALA A 51 12.12 7.09 0.53
C ALA A 51 11.59 7.44 -0.88
N PRO A 52 10.88 8.58 -1.06
CA PRO A 52 10.26 8.95 -2.34
C PRO A 52 11.19 8.91 -3.55
N LYS A 53 12.45 9.32 -3.36
CA LYS A 53 13.46 9.27 -4.43
C LYS A 53 13.78 7.85 -4.89
N ILE A 54 13.76 6.87 -3.98
CA ILE A 54 14.01 5.47 -4.35
C ILE A 54 12.78 4.89 -5.06
N VAL A 55 11.58 5.30 -4.65
CA VAL A 55 10.34 4.95 -5.34
C VAL A 55 10.36 5.37 -6.82
N GLU A 56 10.83 6.60 -7.11
CA GLU A 56 11.00 7.07 -8.48
C GLU A 56 11.98 6.21 -9.29
N LEU A 57 13.11 5.82 -8.68
CA LEU A 57 14.11 4.95 -9.31
C LEU A 57 13.55 3.56 -9.61
N VAL A 58 12.76 2.99 -8.69
CA VAL A 58 12.05 1.72 -8.91
C VAL A 58 11.08 1.87 -10.09
N GLY A 59 10.31 2.95 -10.17
CA GLY A 59 9.41 3.21 -11.30
C GLY A 59 10.15 3.27 -12.64
N GLN A 60 11.26 4.01 -12.71
CA GLN A 60 12.12 4.09 -13.91
C GLN A 60 12.67 2.72 -14.31
N PHE A 61 13.11 1.95 -13.32
CA PHE A 61 13.60 0.60 -13.53
C PHE A 61 12.53 -0.29 -14.16
N LEU A 62 11.33 -0.36 -13.57
CA LEU A 62 10.23 -1.17 -14.10
C LEU A 62 9.84 -0.76 -15.52
N HIS A 63 9.91 0.54 -15.82
CA HIS A 63 9.66 1.04 -17.17
C HIS A 63 10.72 0.58 -18.18
N SER A 64 11.99 0.55 -17.76
CA SER A 64 13.09 0.03 -18.59
C SER A 64 12.96 -1.47 -18.89
N LEU A 65 12.41 -2.25 -17.96
CA LEU A 65 12.16 -3.68 -18.14
C LEU A 65 11.11 -3.94 -19.21
N LYS A 66 10.00 -3.20 -19.10
CA LYS A 66 8.94 -3.21 -20.10
C LYS A 66 9.48 -2.85 -21.49
N ALA A 67 10.33 -1.83 -21.59
CA ALA A 67 10.95 -1.43 -22.85
C ALA A 67 11.87 -2.50 -23.46
N LYS A 68 12.43 -3.38 -22.62
CA LYS A 68 13.24 -4.53 -23.04
C LYS A 68 12.41 -5.77 -23.40
N GLY A 69 11.09 -5.71 -23.28
CA GLY A 69 10.20 -6.84 -23.54
C GLY A 69 10.07 -7.83 -22.38
N VAL A 70 10.61 -7.51 -21.20
CA VAL A 70 10.47 -8.35 -20.00
C VAL A 70 9.06 -8.18 -19.43
N SER A 71 8.38 -9.31 -19.19
CA SER A 71 7.07 -9.29 -18.54
C SER A 71 7.23 -9.01 -17.04
N VAL A 72 6.38 -8.15 -16.48
CA VAL A 72 6.43 -7.80 -15.05
C VAL A 72 5.05 -8.00 -14.43
N LEU A 73 4.99 -8.85 -13.40
CA LEU A 73 3.86 -8.95 -12.48
C LEU A 73 4.21 -8.19 -11.20
N LEU A 74 3.60 -7.01 -11.05
CA LEU A 74 3.80 -6.16 -9.87
C LEU A 74 2.63 -6.35 -8.90
N ILE A 75 2.94 -6.71 -7.66
CA ILE A 75 2.01 -6.76 -6.55
C ILE A 75 2.28 -5.51 -5.69
N GLU A 76 1.27 -4.65 -5.57
CA GLU A 76 1.39 -3.38 -4.87
C GLU A 76 0.09 -3.04 -4.14
N GLN A 77 0.22 -2.52 -2.93
CA GLN A 77 -0.89 -1.88 -2.22
C GLN A 77 -1.02 -0.40 -2.62
N LYS A 78 0.08 0.24 -3.06
CA LYS A 78 0.09 1.65 -3.46
C LYS A 78 -0.12 1.79 -4.97
N LEU A 79 -1.32 2.18 -5.35
CA LEU A 79 -1.76 2.23 -6.74
C LEU A 79 -0.99 3.20 -7.63
N THR A 80 -0.40 4.26 -7.09
CA THR A 80 0.22 5.33 -7.90
C THR A 80 1.27 4.81 -8.88
N ILE A 81 2.12 3.87 -8.45
CA ILE A 81 3.17 3.31 -9.30
C ILE A 81 2.58 2.25 -10.21
N ALA A 82 1.82 1.30 -9.64
CA ALA A 82 1.21 0.22 -10.39
C ALA A 82 0.39 0.75 -11.58
N MET A 83 -0.40 1.81 -11.37
CA MET A 83 -1.24 2.39 -12.42
C MET A 83 -0.47 3.18 -13.48
N SER A 84 0.75 3.64 -13.20
CA SER A 84 1.55 4.43 -14.16
C SER A 84 2.38 3.56 -15.11
N ILE A 85 2.71 2.33 -14.69
CA ILE A 85 3.58 1.43 -15.47
C ILE A 85 2.85 0.24 -16.11
N SER A 86 1.72 -0.17 -15.54
CA SER A 86 1.03 -1.40 -15.95
C SER A 86 0.22 -1.20 -17.23
N ASP A 87 0.17 -2.25 -18.06
CA ASP A 87 -0.77 -2.33 -19.19
C ASP A 87 -2.13 -2.87 -18.75
N ARG A 88 -2.13 -3.68 -17.69
CA ARG A 88 -3.30 -4.33 -17.10
C ARG A 88 -3.27 -4.17 -15.60
N ALA A 89 -4.44 -3.93 -15.02
CA ALA A 89 -4.66 -3.86 -13.59
C ALA A 89 -5.66 -4.95 -13.19
N LEU A 90 -5.29 -5.69 -12.14
CA LEU A 90 -6.14 -6.69 -11.50
C LEU A 90 -6.33 -6.26 -10.05
N VAL A 91 -7.58 -6.31 -9.57
CA VAL A 91 -7.88 -6.12 -8.15
C VAL A 91 -8.37 -7.45 -7.60
N MET A 92 -7.74 -7.89 -6.51
CA MET A 92 -8.10 -9.12 -5.81
C MET A 92 -8.80 -8.78 -4.50
N GLY A 93 -9.94 -9.42 -4.25
CA GLY A 93 -10.74 -9.30 -3.04
C GLY A 93 -11.26 -10.66 -2.61
N HIS A 94 -11.11 -11.00 -1.32
CA HIS A 94 -11.54 -12.29 -0.76
C HIS A 94 -11.06 -13.53 -1.55
N GLY A 95 -9.84 -13.48 -2.08
CA GLY A 95 -9.26 -14.58 -2.86
C GLY A 95 -9.79 -14.72 -4.29
N ALA A 96 -10.59 -13.77 -4.77
CA ALA A 96 -11.09 -13.72 -6.15
C ALA A 96 -10.68 -12.42 -6.85
N ILE A 97 -10.51 -12.47 -8.17
CA ILE A 97 -10.35 -11.26 -8.98
C ILE A 97 -11.72 -10.57 -9.06
N VAL A 98 -11.80 -9.37 -8.50
CA VAL A 98 -13.02 -8.55 -8.46
C VAL A 98 -13.04 -7.47 -9.54
N PHE A 99 -11.87 -7.21 -10.15
CA PHE A 99 -11.72 -6.34 -11.30
C PHE A 99 -10.55 -6.80 -12.16
N GLU A 100 -10.74 -6.74 -13.48
CA GLU A 100 -9.71 -6.92 -14.48
C GLU A 100 -9.93 -5.90 -15.60
N GLY A 101 -8.88 -5.18 -15.98
CA GLY A 101 -8.95 -4.18 -17.04
C GLY A 101 -7.66 -3.40 -17.18
N THR A 102 -7.74 -2.22 -17.79
CA THR A 102 -6.64 -1.26 -17.89
C THR A 102 -6.58 -0.35 -16.66
N PRO A 103 -5.45 0.30 -16.39
CA PRO A 103 -5.37 1.33 -15.34
C PRO A 103 -6.36 2.47 -15.54
N ASP A 104 -6.67 2.84 -16.80
CA ASP A 104 -7.65 3.89 -17.10
C ASP A 104 -9.07 3.46 -16.73
N GLU A 105 -9.46 2.21 -17.04
CA GLU A 105 -10.74 1.65 -16.63
C GLU A 105 -10.87 1.56 -15.10
N LEU A 106 -9.79 1.19 -14.40
CA LEU A 106 -9.76 1.19 -12.94
C LEU A 106 -9.89 2.62 -12.38
N ARG A 107 -9.21 3.61 -13.00
CA ARG A 107 -9.32 5.04 -12.68
C ARG A 107 -10.70 5.62 -12.99
N ALA A 108 -11.48 5.02 -13.88
CA ALA A 108 -12.86 5.41 -14.15
C ALA A 108 -13.86 4.69 -13.22
N ASN A 109 -13.54 3.49 -12.73
CA ASN A 109 -14.45 2.67 -11.94
C ASN A 109 -14.50 3.08 -10.47
N ALA A 110 -15.34 4.08 -10.16
CA ALA A 110 -15.50 4.61 -8.81
C ALA A 110 -15.99 3.57 -7.79
N TYR A 111 -16.80 2.59 -8.21
CA TYR A 111 -17.25 1.51 -7.32
C TYR A 111 -16.08 0.64 -6.89
N ILE A 112 -15.30 0.11 -7.84
CA ILE A 112 -14.16 -0.76 -7.53
C ILE A 112 -13.14 0.00 -6.68
N ARG A 113 -12.86 1.26 -7.01
CA ARG A 113 -11.95 2.06 -6.20
C ARG A 113 -12.47 2.23 -4.78
N LYS A 114 -13.70 2.70 -4.61
CA LYS A 114 -14.26 2.96 -3.28
C LYS A 114 -14.33 1.71 -2.40
N GLU A 115 -14.75 0.60 -2.98
CA GLU A 115 -14.99 -0.65 -2.27
C GLU A 115 -13.69 -1.40 -1.94
N TRP A 116 -12.71 -1.40 -2.85
CA TRP A 116 -11.55 -2.30 -2.74
C TRP A 116 -10.19 -1.62 -2.58
N LEU A 117 -10.08 -0.34 -2.93
CA LEU A 117 -8.77 0.34 -3.06
C LEU A 117 -8.64 1.57 -2.18
N GLU A 118 -9.70 2.35 -2.09
CA GLU A 118 -9.80 3.56 -1.29
C GLU A 118 -10.34 3.25 0.11
N SER A 119 -10.61 1.95 0.41
CA SER A 119 -11.15 1.39 1.65
C SER A 119 -11.25 2.45 2.71
N SER A 120 -12.33 3.23 2.62
CA SER A 120 -12.59 4.26 3.61
C SER A 120 -12.86 3.47 4.87
N MET A 121 -11.94 3.55 5.83
CA MET A 121 -12.20 3.05 7.17
C MET A 121 -13.45 3.77 7.67
N THR A 122 -14.60 3.11 7.58
CA THR A 122 -15.84 3.66 8.10
C THR A 122 -15.93 3.28 9.56
N ALA A 123 -15.71 4.27 10.43
CA ALA A 123 -16.18 4.21 11.79
C ALA A 123 -17.70 4.34 11.76
N GLU A 124 -18.42 3.27 12.11
CA GLU A 124 -19.86 3.37 12.31
C GLU A 124 -20.14 3.95 13.70
N TYR A 125 -20.92 5.03 13.77
CA TYR A 125 -21.34 5.66 15.01
C TYR A 125 -22.82 5.37 15.27
N LYS A 126 -23.14 4.80 16.44
CA LYS A 126 -24.51 4.53 16.89
C LYS A 126 -24.67 4.89 18.36
N VAL A 127 -25.82 5.43 18.73
CA VAL A 127 -26.18 5.68 20.15
C VAL A 127 -27.20 4.65 20.61
N HIS A 128 -26.93 4.00 21.73
CA HIS A 128 -27.82 3.06 22.41
C HIS A 128 -28.10 3.58 23.82
N GLY A 129 -29.25 4.22 24.01
CA GLY A 129 -29.56 4.90 25.27
C GLY A 129 -28.62 6.09 25.48
N ASP A 130 -27.82 6.08 26.55
CA ASP A 130 -26.80 7.08 26.85
C ASP A 130 -25.38 6.61 26.49
N VAL A 131 -25.25 5.55 25.70
CA VAL A 131 -23.96 4.99 25.28
C VAL A 131 -23.73 5.20 23.79
N ALA A 132 -22.69 5.94 23.43
CA ALA A 132 -22.19 6.01 22.06
C ALA A 132 -21.28 4.81 21.76
N VAL A 133 -21.53 4.13 20.66
CA VAL A 133 -20.76 2.99 20.17
C VAL A 133 -20.12 3.39 18.85
N ILE A 134 -18.79 3.36 18.81
CA ILE A 134 -17.97 3.60 17.62
C ILE A 134 -17.40 2.25 17.18
N THR A 135 -17.89 1.72 16.06
CA THR A 135 -17.47 0.41 15.53
C THR A 135 -16.52 0.60 14.36
N MET A 136 -15.30 0.06 14.49
CA MET A 136 -14.34 -0.01 13.39
C MET A 136 -14.67 -1.20 12.50
N MET A 137 -14.94 -0.92 11.22
CA MET A 137 -15.08 -1.94 10.18
C MET A 137 -13.72 -2.11 9.48
N ASN A 138 -13.23 -3.36 9.35
CA ASN A 138 -11.92 -3.70 8.79
C ASN A 138 -10.72 -2.99 9.47
N PRO A 139 -10.44 -3.24 10.76
CA PRO A 139 -9.22 -2.72 11.39
C PRO A 139 -7.95 -3.30 10.72
N PRO A 140 -6.90 -2.50 10.50
CA PRO A 140 -5.63 -3.01 10.02
C PRO A 140 -5.04 -4.03 11.01
N VAL A 141 -4.38 -5.06 10.46
CA VAL A 141 -3.79 -6.16 11.24
C VAL A 141 -2.55 -5.70 12.05
N ASN A 142 -1.96 -4.55 11.67
CA ASN A 142 -0.75 -3.97 12.28
C ASN A 142 -0.98 -2.53 12.79
N GLY A 143 -1.46 -2.39 14.03
CA GLY A 143 -1.49 -1.13 14.78
C GLY A 143 -2.56 -0.09 14.37
N LEU A 144 -2.63 1.03 15.11
CA LEU A 144 -3.54 2.15 14.82
C LEU A 144 -2.98 3.00 13.66
N GLY A 145 -3.26 2.59 12.42
CA GLY A 145 -2.98 3.40 11.23
C GLY A 145 -3.64 4.79 11.30
N LEU A 146 -3.13 5.73 10.49
CA LEU A 146 -3.62 7.12 10.43
C LEU A 146 -5.14 7.19 10.21
N SER A 147 -5.67 6.34 9.34
CA SER A 147 -7.10 6.24 9.04
C SER A 147 -7.94 5.73 10.23
N THR A 148 -7.41 4.83 11.06
CA THR A 148 -8.08 4.37 12.30
C THR A 148 -8.22 5.51 13.29
N ARG A 149 -7.18 6.35 13.41
CA ARG A 149 -7.17 7.51 14.30
C ARG A 149 -8.22 8.52 13.86
N ILE A 150 -8.30 8.81 12.55
CA ILE A 150 -9.29 9.74 11.98
C ILE A 150 -10.72 9.26 12.26
N GLY A 151 -11.03 7.98 12.01
CA GLY A 151 -12.36 7.43 12.25
C GLY A 151 -12.77 7.45 13.73
N ILE A 152 -11.83 7.19 14.64
CA ILE A 152 -12.07 7.32 16.09
C ILE A 152 -12.30 8.79 16.47
N THR A 153 -11.49 9.72 15.96
CA THR A 153 -11.63 11.15 16.26
C THR A 153 -12.98 11.70 15.81
N ASP A 154 -13.44 11.37 14.60
CA ASP A 154 -14.76 11.80 14.10
C ASP A 154 -15.91 11.23 14.96
N GLY A 155 -15.83 9.96 15.38
CA GLY A 155 -16.81 9.36 16.29
C GLY A 155 -16.81 9.99 17.69
N LEU A 156 -15.64 10.35 18.21
CA LEU A 156 -15.49 11.05 19.50
C LEU A 156 -16.04 12.48 19.44
N GLU A 157 -15.80 13.22 18.36
CA GLU A 157 -16.37 14.55 18.17
C GLU A 157 -17.90 14.51 18.13
N LYS A 158 -18.49 13.53 17.44
CA LYS A 158 -19.95 13.32 17.43
C LYS A 158 -20.49 13.02 18.82
N ALA A 159 -19.84 12.14 19.57
CA ALA A 159 -20.22 11.81 20.94
C ALA A 159 -20.12 13.01 21.89
N ASN A 160 -19.06 13.81 21.79
CA ASN A 160 -18.87 15.01 22.61
C ASN A 160 -19.90 16.11 22.34
N ASN A 161 -20.45 16.16 21.11
CA ASN A 161 -21.49 17.10 20.73
C ASN A 161 -22.90 16.61 21.05
N ASP A 162 -23.06 15.38 21.53
CA ASP A 162 -24.35 14.81 21.95
C ASP A 162 -24.47 14.78 23.47
N ALA A 163 -25.24 15.72 24.02
CA ALA A 163 -25.46 15.86 25.46
C ALA A 163 -26.18 14.66 26.12
N SER A 164 -26.76 13.75 25.32
CA SER A 164 -27.40 12.53 25.83
C SER A 164 -26.38 11.41 26.11
N VAL A 165 -25.17 11.51 25.55
CA VAL A 165 -24.12 10.50 25.70
C VAL A 165 -23.38 10.68 27.03
N LYS A 166 -23.32 9.60 27.81
CA LYS A 166 -22.60 9.52 29.09
C LYS A 166 -21.45 8.52 29.09
N ALA A 167 -21.41 7.64 28.09
CA ALA A 167 -20.32 6.67 27.91
C ALA A 167 -20.02 6.46 26.43
N ILE A 168 -18.76 6.19 26.12
CA ILE A 168 -18.29 5.90 24.76
C ILE A 168 -17.62 4.53 24.77
N VAL A 169 -18.04 3.66 23.85
CA VAL A 169 -17.47 2.33 23.62
C VAL A 169 -16.89 2.29 22.22
N ILE A 170 -15.61 1.99 22.10
CA ILE A 170 -14.95 1.76 20.81
C ILE A 170 -14.75 0.25 20.64
N THR A 171 -15.28 -0.31 19.55
CA THR A 171 -15.22 -1.75 19.25
C THR A 171 -14.67 -2.00 17.85
N GLY A 172 -14.16 -3.20 17.60
CA GLY A 172 -13.58 -3.58 16.32
C GLY A 172 -12.15 -3.07 16.08
N ALA A 173 -11.47 -2.50 17.06
CA ALA A 173 -10.10 -1.94 16.90
C ALA A 173 -8.95 -2.99 17.00
N GLY A 174 -9.26 -4.28 17.16
CA GLY A 174 -8.25 -5.34 17.35
C GLY A 174 -7.43 -5.21 18.64
N LYS A 175 -6.29 -5.92 18.74
CA LYS A 175 -5.34 -5.86 19.88
C LYS A 175 -4.67 -4.49 20.08
N ALA A 176 -5.01 -3.47 19.28
CA ALA A 176 -4.33 -2.18 19.25
C ALA A 176 -4.62 -1.26 20.45
N PHE A 177 -5.47 -1.70 21.40
CA PHE A 177 -5.84 -0.94 22.61
C PHE A 177 -5.28 -1.50 23.93
N SER A 178 -4.43 -2.53 23.90
CA SER A 178 -3.67 -2.94 25.09
C SER A 178 -2.34 -2.19 25.13
N GLY A 179 -2.35 -1.01 25.74
CA GLY A 179 -1.17 -0.19 26.02
C GLY A 179 -1.53 0.88 27.04
#